data_AF-A0A3A0E152-F1
#
_entry.id   AF-A0A3A0E152-F1
#
_cell.length_a   1.000
_cell.length_b   1.000
_cell.length_c   1.000
_cell.angle_alpha   90.00
_cell.angle_beta   90.00
_cell.angle_gamma   90.00
#
_symmetry.space_group_name_H-M   'P 1'
#
loop_
_entity.id
_entity.type
_entity.pdbx_description
1 polymer ?
#
loop_
_entity_poly.entity_id
_entity_poly.type
_entity_poly.pdbx_seq_one_letter_code
_entity_poly.pdbx_strand_id
1 'polypeptide(L)' 'MSSLLHSISGIPAPFNMIVWVVLICSFAGIVTAAFKEIRKFACHRQELEFKRELVDRGMSADEIERVVRSRSESKVS' A
#
# COMPACT_ATOMS: atom_id res chain seq x y z
N MET A 1 -8.87 16.48 -21.34
CA MET A 1 -7.75 16.63 -20.38
C MET A 1 -6.47 17.11 -21.05
N SER A 2 -6.10 16.57 -22.21
CA SER A 2 -4.95 17.01 -23.01
C SER A 2 -4.99 18.49 -23.41
N SER A 3 -6.15 19.03 -23.77
CA SER A 3 -6.30 20.44 -24.19
C SER A 3 -6.04 21.46 -23.06
N LEU A 4 -6.39 21.09 -21.82
CA LEU A 4 -6.17 21.95 -20.64
C LEU A 4 -4.70 21.98 -20.22
N LEU A 5 -4.01 20.84 -20.29
CA LEU A 5 -2.57 20.75 -20.02
C LEU A 5 -1.76 21.60 -21.02
N HIS A 6 -2.19 21.61 -22.29
CA HIS A 6 -1.55 22.39 -23.34
C HIS A 6 -1.74 23.91 -23.16
N SER A 7 -2.92 24.34 -22.69
CA SER A 7 -3.18 25.75 -22.36
C SER A 7 -2.43 26.20 -21.10
N ILE A 8 -2.27 25.34 -20.10
CA ILE A 8 -1.51 25.63 -18.87
C ILE A 8 0.00 25.72 -19.16
N SER A 9 0.51 24.89 -20.08
CA SER A 9 1.92 24.94 -20.48
C SER A 9 2.30 26.17 -21.31
N GLY A 10 1.32 26.84 -21.91
CA GLY A 10 1.52 28.08 -22.68
C GLY A 10 1.64 29.34 -21.81
N ILE A 11 1.43 29.23 -20.51
CA ILE A 11 1.56 30.36 -19.57
C ILE A 11 3.05 30.65 -19.35
N PRO A 12 3.50 31.92 -19.48
CA PRO A 12 4.90 32.29 -19.25
C PRO A 12 5.37 31.89 -17.83
N ALA A 13 6.62 31.43 -17.73
CA ALA A 13 7.26 31.14 -16.44
C ALA A 13 7.22 32.39 -15.54
N PRO A 14 6.97 32.26 -14.22
CA PRO A 14 7.21 31.10 -13.35
C PRO A 14 5.98 30.24 -12.98
N PHE A 15 4.77 30.69 -13.30
CA PHE A 15 3.54 30.08 -12.79
C PHE A 15 3.33 28.62 -13.24
N ASN A 16 3.69 28.30 -14.48
CA ASN A 16 3.59 26.93 -15.02
C ASN A 16 4.42 25.93 -14.19
N MET A 17 5.64 26.30 -13.78
CA MET A 17 6.53 25.43 -13.00
C MET A 17 5.92 25.07 -11.63
N ILE A 18 5.29 26.04 -10.97
CA ILE A 18 4.65 25.83 -9.66
C ILE A 18 3.48 24.84 -9.80
N VAL A 19 2.67 24.97 -10.84
CA VAL A 19 1.54 24.07 -11.10
C VAL A 19 2.02 22.63 -11.31
N TRP A 20 3.11 22.43 -12.07
CA TRP A 20 3.70 21.10 -12.25
C TRP A 20 4.23 20.51 -10.94
N VAL A 21 4.93 21.30 -10.13
CA VAL A 21 5.46 20.83 -8.84
C VAL A 21 4.34 20.40 -7.91
N VAL A 22 3.28 21.22 -7.78
CA VAL A 22 2.12 20.88 -6.94
C VAL A 22 1.44 19.61 -7.45
N LEU A 23 1.23 19.51 -8.76
CA LEU A 23 0.56 18.35 -9.37
C LEU A 23 1.35 17.05 -9.14
N ILE A 24 2.67 17.08 -9.30
CA ILE A 24 3.54 15.93 -9.02
C ILE A 24 3.53 15.57 -7.54
N CYS A 25 3.63 16.56 -6.64
CA CYS A 25 3.60 16.33 -5.20
C CYS A 25 2.26 15.74 -4.73
N SER A 26 1.14 16.28 -5.21
CA SER A 26 -0.20 15.76 -4.90
C SER A 26 -0.36 14.33 -5.42
N PHE A 27 0.09 14.05 -6.64
CA PHE A 27 0.03 12.70 -7.20
C PHE A 27 0.89 11.72 -6.41
N ALA A 28 2.14 12.08 -6.08
CA ALA A 28 3.03 11.26 -5.27
C ALA A 28 2.44 10.96 -3.87
N GLY A 29 1.77 11.94 -3.26
CA GLY A 29 1.06 11.75 -2.00
C GLY A 29 -0.05 10.69 -2.08
N ILE A 30 -0.89 10.76 -3.12
CA ILE A 30 -1.97 9.80 -3.36
C ILE A 30 -1.40 8.40 -3.59
N VAL A 31 -0.37 8.28 -4.44
CA VAL A 31 0.29 7.01 -4.73
C VAL A 31 0.87 6.39 -3.45
N THR A 32 1.53 7.19 -2.61
CA THR A 32 2.09 6.71 -1.34
C THR A 32 1.02 6.23 -0.37
N ALA A 33 -0.13 6.93 -0.30
CA ALA A 33 -1.27 6.49 0.50
C ALA A 33 -1.84 5.17 0.00
N ALA A 34 -2.03 5.03 -1.32
CA ALA A 34 -2.47 3.78 -1.94
C ALA A 34 -1.52 2.62 -1.65
N PHE A 35 -0.19 2.83 -1.74
CA PHE A 35 0.80 1.80 -1.39
C PHE A 35 0.71 1.37 0.07
N LYS A 36 0.41 2.27 1.01
CA LYS A 36 0.21 1.92 2.42
C LYS A 36 -1.01 1.01 2.60
N GLU A 37 -2.11 1.32 1.93
CA GLU A 37 -3.33 0.49 1.99
C GLU A 37 -3.09 -0.89 1.35
N ILE A 38 -2.41 -0.94 0.21
CA ILE A 38 -2.04 -2.20 -0.46
C ILE A 38 -1.17 -3.05 0.46
N ARG A 39 -0.16 -2.47 1.13
CA ARG A 39 0.68 -3.21 2.08
C ARG A 39 -0.13 -3.78 3.25
N LYS A 40 -1.07 -3.01 3.78
CA LYS A 40 -1.97 -3.46 4.85
C LYS A 40 -2.83 -4.65 4.39
N PHE A 41 -3.40 -4.55 3.18
CA PHE A 41 -4.22 -5.61 2.60
C PHE A 41 -3.40 -6.87 2.28
N ALA A 42 -2.21 -6.71 1.71
CA ALA A 42 -1.29 -7.81 1.41
C ALA A 42 -0.87 -8.56 2.69
N CYS A 43 -0.60 -7.84 3.77
CA CYS A 43 -0.27 -8.46 5.06
C CYS A 43 -1.42 -9.32 5.59
N HIS A 44 -2.67 -8.83 5.51
CA HIS A 44 -3.83 -9.59 5.96
C HIS A 44 -4.08 -10.83 5.11
N ARG A 45 -3.90 -10.71 3.78
CA ARG A 45 -4.02 -11.85 2.87
C ARG A 45 -2.97 -12.93 3.14
N GLN A 46 -1.71 -12.55 3.38
CA GLN A 46 -0.65 -13.50 3.74
C GLN A 46 -0.95 -14.22 5.05
N GLU A 47 -1.58 -13.55 6.02
CA GLU A 47 -1.99 -14.16 7.27
C GLU A 47 -3.07 -15.23 7.06
N LEU A 48 -4.05 -14.95 6.20
CA LEU A 48 -5.11 -15.89 5.85
C LEU A 48 -4.60 -17.08 5.06
N GLU A 49 -3.75 -16.85 4.06
CA GLU A 49 -3.10 -17.91 3.28
C GLU A 49 -2.25 -18.81 4.18
N PHE A 50 -1.52 -18.22 5.14
CA PHE A 50 -0.74 -18.97 6.12
C PHE A 50 -1.63 -19.83 7.04
N LYS A 51 -2.72 -19.27 7.58
CA LYS A 51 -3.67 -20.05 8.39
C LYS A 51 -4.26 -21.21 7.59
N ARG A 52 -4.59 -20.98 6.31
CA ARG A 52 -5.10 -22.00 5.40
C ARG A 52 -4.08 -23.12 5.15
N GLU A 53 -2.82 -22.77 4.91
CA GLU A 53 -1.73 -23.73 4.75
C GLU A 53 -1.56 -24.62 6.00
N LEU A 54 -1.69 -24.05 7.20
CA LEU A 54 -1.60 -24.82 8.45
C LEU A 54 -2.79 -25.78 8.64
N VAL A 55 -3.99 -25.37 8.24
CA VAL A 55 -5.17 -26.26 8.20
C VAL A 55 -4.97 -27.38 7.18
N ASP A 56 -4.48 -27.07 5.98
CA ASP A 56 -4.21 -28.05 4.92
C ASP A 56 -3.13 -29.06 5.34
N ARG A 57 -2.21 -28.67 6.23
CA ARG A 57 -1.23 -29.57 6.87
C ARG A 57 -1.81 -30.44 7.99
N GLY A 58 -3.10 -30.31 8.29
CA GLY A 58 -3.78 -31.11 9.30
C GLY A 58 -3.53 -30.66 10.75
N MET A 59 -3.06 -29.44 10.96
CA MET A 59 -2.89 -28.92 12.33
C MET A 59 -4.24 -28.65 12.98
N SER A 60 -4.35 -28.95 14.27
CA SER A 60 -5.54 -28.63 15.05
C SER A 60 -5.64 -27.12 15.29
N ALA A 61 -6.88 -26.62 15.49
CA ALA A 61 -7.12 -25.18 15.66
C ALA A 61 -6.30 -24.56 16.81
N ASP A 62 -6.13 -25.28 17.92
CA ASP A 62 -5.31 -24.87 19.07
C ASP A 62 -3.82 -24.72 18.72
N GLU A 63 -3.28 -25.62 17.91
CA GLU A 63 -1.87 -25.56 17.49
C GLU A 63 -1.64 -24.41 16.50
N ILE A 64 -2.61 -24.16 15.61
CA ILE A 64 -2.58 -23.03 14.68
C ILE A 64 -2.54 -21.72 15.46
N GLU A 65 -3.37 -21.57 16.50
CA GLU A 65 -3.41 -20.36 17.32
C GLU A 65 -2.08 -20.11 18.03
N ARG A 66 -1.44 -21.16 18.57
CA ARG A 66 -0.09 -21.08 19.18
C ARG A 66 0.98 -20.63 18.17
N VAL A 67 0.96 -21.19 16.96
CA VAL A 67 1.93 -20.83 15.90
C VAL A 67 1.72 -19.39 15.42
N VAL A 68 0.46 -18.96 15.24
CA VAL A 68 0.14 -17.58 14.84
C VAL A 68 0.55 -16.59 15.93
N ARG A 69 0.30 -16.92 17.20
CA ARG A 69 0.66 -16.08 18.35
C ARG A 69 2.18 -15.90 18.47
N SER A 70 2.95 -16.99 18.41
CA SER A 70 4.42 -16.92 18.47
C SER A 70 5.02 -16.10 17.32
N ARG A 71 4.46 -16.20 16.11
CA ARG A 71 4.88 -15.38 14.95
C ARG A 71 4.59 -13.89 15.17
N SER A 72 3.47 -13.54 15.82
CA SER A 72 3.14 -12.15 16.13
C SER A 72 4.08 -11.55 17.18
N GLU A 73 4.46 -12.32 18.20
CA GLU A 73 5.40 -11.92 19.25
C GLU A 73 6.84 -11.76 18.69
N SER A 74 7.26 -12.61 17.74
CA SER A 74 8.58 -12.50 17.09
C SER A 74 8.78 -11.25 16.22
N LYS A 75 7.70 -10.60 15.77
CA LYS A 75 7.78 -9.35 14.97
C LYS A 75 7.93 -8.08 15.83
N VAL A 76 7.86 -8.22 17.15
CA VAL A 76 7.91 -7.11 18.13
C VAL A 76 9.26 -7.05 18.87
N SER A 77 10.15 -8.03 18.66
CA SER A 77 11.52 -8.03 19.18
C SER A 77 12.55 -7.69 18.11
#